data_AF-H9BWM8-F1
#
_entry.id   AF-H9BWM8-F1
#
_cell.length_a   1.000
_cell.length_b   1.000
_cell.length_c   1.000
_cell.angle_alpha   90.00
_cell.angle_beta   90.00
_cell.angle_gamma   90.00
#
_symmetry.space_group_name_H-M   'P 1'
#
loop_
_entity.id
_entity.type
_entity.pdbx_description
1 polymer ?
#
loop_
_entity_poly.entity_id
_entity_poly.type
_entity_poly.pdbx_seq_one_letter_code
_entity_poly.pdbx_strand_id
1 'polypeptide(L)'
;MTWLLKSTHLLSVSIWLGSIVFFSFFAAPAIFKTLPKETAGDVISAVISKYYLLTSAAGGIAVVTAILLGMRADERTLVELLKTLLLMGMLTATLYAGTVLHTQIREVKVKIRTETVVEDKSRFETEFKALHKRSVILNGTTLVGAILVLTILASKIKP
;
A
#
# COMPACT_ATOMS: atom_id res chain seq x y z
N MET A 1 19.20 -0.43 23.61
CA MET A 1 18.11 -1.14 22.91
C MET A 1 17.15 -0.23 22.12
N THR A 2 17.08 1.08 22.39
CA THR A 2 16.17 2.02 21.70
C THR A 2 16.59 2.37 20.28
N TRP A 3 17.89 2.39 19.99
CA TRP A 3 18.41 2.63 18.64
C TRP A 3 17.91 1.56 17.65
N LEU A 4 17.94 0.29 18.05
CA LEU A 4 17.47 -0.83 17.23
C LEU A 4 15.99 -0.66 16.86
N LEU A 5 15.16 -0.28 17.83
CA LEU A 5 13.74 -0.01 17.62
C LEU A 5 13.48 1.16 16.66
N LYS A 6 14.26 2.25 16.79
CA LYS A 6 14.20 3.40 15.87
C LYS A 6 14.64 3.02 14.45
N SER A 7 15.71 2.24 14.32
CA SER A 7 16.19 1.73 13.03
C SER A 7 15.15 0.83 12.38
N THR A 8 14.55 -0.11 13.11
CA THR A 8 13.47 -0.96 12.59
C THR A 8 12.27 -0.14 12.15
N HIS A 9 11.87 0.85 12.95
CA HIS A 9 10.78 1.76 12.58
C HIS A 9 11.07 2.48 11.26
N LEU A 10 12.23 3.13 11.15
CA LEU A 10 12.63 3.85 9.94
C LEU A 10 12.68 2.92 8.71
N LEU A 11 13.33 1.75 8.85
CA LEU A 11 13.43 0.77 7.77
C LEU A 11 12.05 0.28 7.34
N SER A 12 11.15 0.01 8.28
CA SER A 12 9.80 -0.47 7.96
C SER A 12 8.99 0.56 7.14
N VAL A 13 9.03 1.85 7.52
CA VAL A 13 8.36 2.92 6.77
C VAL A 13 9.02 3.11 5.39
N SER A 14 10.35 3.06 5.32
CA SER A 14 11.11 3.16 4.05
C SER A 14 10.82 2.00 3.10
N ILE A 15 10.73 0.75 3.59
CA ILE A 15 10.35 -0.42 2.78
C ILE A 15 8.92 -0.26 2.27
N TRP A 16 8.01 0.19 3.12
CA TRP A 16 6.62 0.42 2.71
C TRP A 16 6.53 1.47 1.61
N LEU A 17 7.16 2.64 1.78
CA LEU A 17 7.26 3.69 0.77
C LEU A 17 7.92 3.19 -0.53
N GLY A 18 9.10 2.58 -0.41
CA GLY A 18 9.88 2.08 -1.54
C GLY A 18 9.13 1.04 -2.34
N SER A 19 8.38 0.15 -1.66
CA SER A 19 7.51 -0.84 -2.32
C SER A 19 6.43 -0.16 -3.16
N ILE A 20 5.75 0.85 -2.60
CA ILE A 20 4.70 1.61 -3.31
C ILE A 20 5.29 2.33 -4.53
N VAL A 21 6.43 3.01 -4.36
CA VAL A 21 7.11 3.76 -5.43
C VAL A 21 7.55 2.81 -6.55
N PHE A 22 8.29 1.75 -6.21
CA PHE A 22 8.80 0.81 -7.19
C PHE A 22 7.67 0.13 -7.96
N PHE A 23 6.64 -0.35 -7.26
CA PHE A 23 5.53 -1.03 -7.90
C PHE A 23 4.72 -0.10 -8.81
N SER A 24 4.35 1.09 -8.32
CA SER A 24 3.40 1.98 -9.02
C SER A 24 4.03 2.69 -10.21
N PHE A 25 5.30 3.12 -10.10
CA PHE A 25 5.93 3.96 -11.12
C PHE A 25 6.88 3.19 -12.05
N PHE A 26 7.37 2.03 -11.63
CA PHE A 26 8.35 1.26 -12.41
C PHE A 26 7.80 -0.09 -12.84
N ALA A 27 7.51 -0.98 -11.88
CA ALA A 27 7.16 -2.36 -12.18
C ALA A 27 5.86 -2.47 -13.00
N ALA A 28 4.77 -1.86 -12.53
CA ALA A 28 3.49 -1.97 -13.23
C ALA A 28 3.51 -1.31 -14.62
N PRO A 29 4.02 -0.07 -14.79
CA PRO A 29 4.14 0.54 -16.12
C PRO A 29 5.05 -0.26 -17.07
N ALA A 30 6.18 -0.78 -16.59
CA ALA A 30 7.08 -1.60 -17.40
C ALA A 30 6.37 -2.87 -17.89
N ILE A 31 5.70 -3.60 -16.99
CA ILE A 31 4.98 -4.83 -17.32
C ILE A 31 3.89 -4.59 -18.38
N PHE A 32 3.07 -3.55 -18.22
CA PHE A 32 2.03 -3.20 -19.18
C PHE A 32 2.57 -2.67 -20.52
N LYS A 33 3.79 -2.13 -20.53
CA LYS A 33 4.45 -1.68 -21.76
C LYS A 33 5.08 -2.83 -22.56
N THR A 34 5.54 -3.88 -21.88
CA THR A 34 6.31 -4.96 -22.52
C THR A 34 5.48 -6.19 -22.88
N LEU A 35 4.33 -6.40 -22.22
CA LEU A 35 3.52 -7.61 -22.41
C LEU A 35 2.14 -7.28 -22.98
N PRO A 36 1.50 -8.22 -23.70
CA PRO A 36 0.09 -8.12 -24.04
C PRO A 36 -0.76 -7.89 -22.79
N LYS A 37 -1.85 -7.12 -22.92
CA LYS A 37 -2.68 -6.67 -21.79
C LYS A 37 -3.14 -7.81 -20.88
N GLU A 38 -3.52 -8.95 -21.44
CA GLU A 38 -3.97 -10.12 -20.67
C GLU A 38 -2.84 -10.73 -19.85
N THR A 39 -1.70 -11.01 -20.49
CA THR A 39 -0.49 -11.54 -19.83
C THR A 39 0.05 -10.59 -18.78
N ALA A 40 0.09 -9.27 -19.07
CA ALA A 40 0.44 -8.24 -18.10
C ALA A 40 -0.48 -8.29 -16.88
N GLY A 41 -1.79 -8.44 -17.12
CA GLY A 41 -2.80 -8.57 -16.07
C GLY A 41 -2.58 -9.77 -15.15
N ASP A 42 -2.15 -10.91 -15.70
CA ASP A 42 -1.85 -12.14 -14.94
C ASP A 42 -0.56 -11.98 -14.11
N VAL A 43 0.50 -11.44 -14.71
CA VAL A 43 1.76 -11.15 -14.01
C VAL A 43 1.52 -10.18 -12.84
N ILE A 44 0.79 -9.10 -13.08
CA ILE A 44 0.44 -8.13 -12.03
C ILE A 44 -0.35 -8.80 -10.92
N SER A 45 -1.34 -9.65 -11.24
CA SER A 45 -2.12 -10.37 -10.23
C SER A 45 -1.26 -11.33 -9.38
N ALA A 46 -0.20 -11.93 -9.94
CA ALA A 46 0.75 -12.74 -9.16
C ALA A 46 1.65 -11.87 -8.25
N VAL A 47 2.13 -10.73 -8.76
CA VAL A 47 2.99 -9.80 -8.00
C VAL A 47 2.21 -9.09 -6.89
N ILE A 48 0.96 -8.69 -7.13
CA ILE A 48 0.19 -7.83 -6.23
C ILE A 48 -0.10 -8.51 -4.88
N SER A 49 -0.23 -9.84 -4.86
CA SER A 49 -0.42 -10.60 -3.61
C SER A 49 0.82 -10.54 -2.72
N LYS A 50 2.01 -10.66 -3.31
CA LYS A 50 3.30 -10.50 -2.60
C LYS A 50 3.53 -9.06 -2.17
N TYR A 51 3.14 -8.10 -3.02
CA TYR A 51 3.19 -6.67 -2.73
C TYR A 51 2.35 -6.31 -1.48
N TYR A 52 1.10 -6.78 -1.41
CA TYR A 52 0.25 -6.51 -0.25
C TYR A 52 0.75 -7.21 1.01
N LEU A 53 1.32 -8.40 0.90
CA LEU A 53 1.96 -9.06 2.03
C LEU A 53 3.15 -8.24 2.57
N LEU A 54 4.05 -7.81 1.68
CA LEU A 54 5.23 -7.02 2.06
C LEU A 54 4.84 -5.68 2.70
N THR A 55 3.92 -4.94 2.07
CA THR A 55 3.48 -3.62 2.56
C THR A 55 2.67 -3.73 3.86
N SER A 56 1.86 -4.78 4.02
CA SER A 56 1.13 -5.03 5.28
C SER A 56 2.09 -5.43 6.40
N ALA A 57 3.09 -6.27 6.13
CA ALA A 57 4.10 -6.64 7.12
C ALA A 57 4.94 -5.43 7.54
N ALA A 58 5.43 -4.66 6.57
CA ALA A 58 6.17 -3.42 6.82
C ALA A 58 5.33 -2.41 7.62
N GLY A 59 4.06 -2.23 7.25
CA GLY A 59 3.15 -1.35 7.97
C GLY A 59 2.79 -1.81 9.37
N GLY A 60 2.60 -3.12 9.58
CA GLY A 60 2.41 -3.70 10.91
C GLY A 60 3.62 -3.45 11.81
N ILE A 61 4.82 -3.69 11.30
CA ILE A 61 6.07 -3.39 12.01
C ILE A 61 6.17 -1.89 12.31
N ALA A 62 5.84 -1.01 11.36
CA ALA A 62 5.88 0.44 11.54
C ALA A 62 4.93 0.90 12.67
N VAL A 63 3.70 0.38 12.70
CA VAL A 63 2.70 0.70 13.74
C VAL A 63 3.16 0.18 15.11
N VAL A 64 3.57 -1.09 15.20
CA VAL A 64 4.02 -1.69 16.47
C VAL A 64 5.22 -0.93 17.03
N THR A 65 6.21 -0.63 16.18
CA THR A 65 7.39 0.11 16.61
C THR A 65 7.06 1.57 16.99
N ALA A 66 6.11 2.23 16.31
CA ALA A 66 5.63 3.56 16.69
C ALA A 66 4.98 3.56 18.08
N ILE A 67 4.10 2.59 18.36
CA ILE A 67 3.44 2.44 19.66
C ILE A 67 4.49 2.19 20.75
N LEU A 68 5.43 1.27 20.54
CA LEU A 68 6.48 0.96 21.51
C LEU A 68 7.40 2.15 21.78
N LEU A 69 7.72 2.95 20.76
CA LEU A 69 8.48 4.19 20.92
C LEU A 69 7.68 5.23 21.72
N GLY A 70 6.38 5.38 21.45
CA GLY A 70 5.50 6.29 22.20
C GLY A 70 5.21 5.88 23.65
N MET A 71 5.31 4.58 23.96
CA MET A 71 5.25 4.08 25.34
C MET A 71 6.54 4.35 26.13
N ARG A 72 7.67 4.49 25.45
CA ARG A 72 9.00 4.73 26.05
C ARG A 72 9.41 6.21 26.05
N ALA A 73 8.59 7.08 25.49
CA ALA A 73 8.85 8.52 25.47
C ALA A 73 8.42 9.14 26.82
N ASP A 74 9.31 9.94 27.41
CA ASP A 74 9.02 10.67 28.67
C ASP A 74 7.87 11.66 28.48
N GLU A 75 7.72 12.23 27.27
CA GLU A 75 6.61 13.10 26.90
C GLU A 75 5.94 12.64 25.59
N ARG A 76 4.60 12.55 25.61
CA ARG A 76 3.80 12.28 24.42
C ARG A 76 3.37 13.58 23.76
N THR A 77 3.97 13.89 22.62
CA THR A 77 3.56 15.05 21.81
C THR A 77 2.36 14.72 20.92
N LEU A 78 1.52 15.72 20.63
CA LEU A 78 0.41 15.58 19.69
C LEU A 78 0.87 15.09 18.32
N VAL A 79 2.04 15.53 17.86
CA VAL A 79 2.65 15.10 16.58
C VAL A 79 2.92 13.60 16.56
N GLU A 80 3.43 13.02 17.66
CA GLU A 80 3.68 11.57 17.75
C GLU A 80 2.38 10.75 17.74
N LEU A 81 1.33 11.26 18.39
CA LEU A 81 0.00 10.65 18.36
C LEU A 81 -0.57 10.68 16.94
N LEU A 82 -0.58 11.84 16.28
CA LEU A 82 -1.10 12.01 14.92
C LEU A 82 -0.32 11.15 13.91
N LYS A 83 1.01 11.08 14.03
CA LYS A 83 1.84 10.18 13.21
C LYS A 83 1.45 8.71 13.39
N THR A 84 1.21 8.27 14.63
CA THR A 84 0.81 6.89 14.92
C THR A 84 -0.58 6.59 14.37
N LEU A 85 -1.54 7.52 14.52
CA LEU A 85 -2.87 7.42 13.93
C LEU A 85 -2.81 7.35 12.39
N LEU A 86 -1.96 8.16 11.76
CA LEU A 86 -1.72 8.14 10.33
C LEU A 86 -1.19 6.78 9.87
N LEU A 87 -0.20 6.21 10.54
CA LEU A 87 0.32 4.87 10.25
C LEU A 87 -0.75 3.79 10.37
N MET A 88 -1.61 3.85 11.39
CA MET A 88 -2.73 2.91 11.54
C MET A 88 -3.76 3.07 10.43
N GLY A 89 -4.09 4.30 10.03
CA GLY A 89 -4.97 4.58 8.90
C GLY A 89 -4.41 4.03 7.59
N MET A 90 -3.12 4.24 7.34
CA MET A 90 -2.41 3.70 6.18
C MET A 90 -2.41 2.16 6.15
N LEU A 91 -2.19 1.53 7.31
CA LEU A 91 -2.16 0.07 7.41
C LEU A 91 -3.55 -0.50 7.15
N THR A 92 -4.59 0.12 7.70
CA THR A 92 -5.99 -0.24 7.47
C THR A 92 -6.34 -0.13 5.99
N ALA A 93 -5.96 0.97 5.33
CA ALA A 93 -6.16 1.15 3.89
C ALA A 93 -5.44 0.07 3.07
N THR A 94 -4.21 -0.28 3.45
CA THR A 94 -3.40 -1.32 2.77
C THR A 94 -4.03 -2.71 2.94
N LEU A 95 -4.45 -3.07 4.15
CA LEU A 95 -5.13 -4.33 4.43
C LEU A 95 -6.46 -4.43 3.69
N TYR A 96 -7.27 -3.37 3.71
CA TYR A 96 -8.53 -3.30 2.97
C TYR A 96 -8.32 -3.46 1.46
N ALA A 97 -7.33 -2.77 0.90
CA ALA A 97 -7.00 -2.88 -0.51
C ALA A 97 -6.51 -4.29 -0.89
N GLY A 98 -5.66 -4.90 -0.05
CA GLY A 98 -5.08 -6.21 -0.29
C GLY A 98 -6.02 -7.40 -0.07
N THR A 99 -7.05 -7.24 0.75
CA THR A 99 -8.01 -8.32 1.06
C THR A 99 -9.33 -8.14 0.31
N VAL A 100 -10.01 -7.00 0.51
CA VAL A 100 -11.35 -6.76 -0.03
C VAL A 100 -11.29 -6.35 -1.49
N LEU A 101 -10.60 -5.24 -1.80
CA LEU A 101 -10.57 -4.73 -3.17
C LEU A 101 -9.87 -5.69 -4.12
N HIS A 102 -8.77 -6.31 -3.70
CA HIS A 102 -8.06 -7.29 -4.53
C HIS A 102 -8.96 -8.48 -4.91
N THR A 103 -9.74 -9.00 -3.96
CA THR A 103 -10.68 -10.11 -4.22
C THR A 103 -11.78 -9.67 -5.19
N GLN A 104 -12.41 -8.52 -4.96
CA GLN A 104 -13.44 -7.95 -5.84
C GLN A 104 -12.91 -7.74 -7.27
N ILE A 105 -11.70 -7.19 -7.41
CA ILE A 105 -11.06 -6.99 -8.72
C ILE A 105 -10.84 -8.33 -9.43
N ARG A 106 -10.39 -9.36 -8.70
CA ARG A 106 -10.17 -10.69 -9.27
C ARG A 106 -11.48 -11.32 -9.74
N GLU A 107 -12.54 -11.23 -8.94
CA GLU A 107 -13.87 -11.74 -9.29
C GLU A 107 -14.43 -11.06 -10.55
N VAL A 108 -14.36 -9.73 -10.62
CA VAL A 108 -14.83 -8.98 -11.80
C VAL A 108 -13.99 -9.32 -13.03
N LYS A 109 -12.65 -9.50 -12.90
CA LYS A 109 -11.81 -9.95 -14.01
C LYS A 109 -12.25 -11.33 -14.55
N VAL A 110 -12.60 -12.27 -13.66
CA VAL A 110 -13.10 -13.58 -14.09
C VAL A 110 -14.41 -13.43 -14.85
N LYS A 111 -15.36 -12.63 -14.34
CA LYS A 111 -16.63 -12.34 -15.04
C LYS A 111 -16.41 -11.76 -16.44
N ILE A 112 -15.50 -10.79 -16.58
CA ILE A 112 -15.15 -10.19 -17.89
C ILE A 112 -14.62 -11.25 -18.88
N ARG A 113 -13.85 -12.24 -18.40
CA ARG A 113 -13.27 -13.30 -19.23
C ARG A 113 -14.29 -14.35 -19.66
N THR A 114 -15.24 -14.69 -18.80
CA THR A 114 -16.23 -15.74 -19.05
C THR A 114 -17.50 -15.24 -19.72
N GLU A 115 -17.78 -13.94 -19.64
CA GLU A 115 -19.02 -13.35 -20.16
C GLU A 115 -19.01 -13.25 -21.69
N THR A 116 -20.10 -13.71 -22.30
CA THR A 116 -20.33 -13.68 -23.75
C THR A 116 -21.29 -12.58 -24.17
N VAL A 117 -22.14 -12.10 -23.26
CA VAL A 117 -23.09 -11.01 -23.53
C VAL A 117 -22.35 -9.67 -23.50
N VAL A 118 -22.40 -8.94 -24.63
CA VAL A 118 -21.65 -7.68 -24.80
C VAL A 118 -22.04 -6.62 -23.78
N GLU A 119 -23.33 -6.51 -23.45
CA GLU A 119 -23.85 -5.54 -22.48
C GLU A 119 -23.32 -5.81 -21.05
N ASP A 120 -23.42 -7.06 -20.60
CA ASP A 120 -22.91 -7.46 -19.28
C ASP A 120 -21.39 -7.32 -19.18
N LYS A 121 -20.67 -7.66 -20.24
CA LYS A 121 -19.22 -7.46 -20.31
C LYS A 121 -18.83 -5.98 -20.14
N SER A 122 -19.52 -5.06 -20.82
CA SER A 122 -19.31 -3.62 -20.67
C SER A 122 -19.58 -3.11 -19.26
N ARG A 123 -20.63 -3.65 -18.61
CA ARG A 123 -20.95 -3.37 -17.21
C ARG A 123 -19.82 -3.82 -16.27
N PHE A 124 -19.31 -5.04 -16.44
CA PHE A 124 -18.20 -5.55 -15.63
C PHE A 124 -16.89 -4.78 -15.87
N GLU A 125 -16.61 -4.35 -17.10
CA GLU A 125 -15.45 -3.49 -17.37
C GLU A 125 -15.54 -2.13 -16.65
N THR A 126 -16.75 -1.57 -16.55
CA THR A 126 -16.99 -0.33 -15.81
C THR A 126 -16.79 -0.53 -14.30
N GLU A 127 -17.30 -1.64 -13.76
CA GLU A 127 -17.08 -2.04 -12.36
C GLU A 127 -15.58 -2.23 -12.06
N PHE A 128 -14.85 -2.93 -12.95
CA PHE A 128 -13.41 -3.12 -12.84
C PHE A 128 -12.67 -1.78 -12.80
N LYS A 129 -12.99 -0.83 -13.70
CA LYS A 129 -12.37 0.50 -13.72
C LYS A 129 -12.61 1.25 -12.41
N ALA A 130 -13.81 1.16 -11.85
CA ALA A 130 -14.14 1.80 -10.59
C ALA A 130 -13.35 1.21 -9.41
N LEU A 131 -13.30 -0.13 -9.30
CA LEU A 131 -12.52 -0.82 -8.26
C LEU A 131 -11.02 -0.56 -8.40
N HIS A 132 -10.50 -0.62 -9.62
CA HIS A 132 -9.10 -0.31 -9.90
C HIS A 132 -8.76 1.13 -9.51
N LYS A 133 -9.59 2.11 -9.89
CA LYS A 133 -9.39 3.52 -9.50
C LYS A 133 -9.37 3.68 -7.98
N ARG A 134 -10.27 3.03 -7.24
CA ARG A 134 -10.26 3.05 -5.76
C ARG A 134 -8.94 2.50 -5.21
N SER A 135 -8.43 1.40 -5.76
CA SER A 135 -7.15 0.83 -5.32
C SER A 135 -5.97 1.78 -5.57
N VAL A 136 -5.96 2.47 -6.71
CA VAL A 136 -4.92 3.46 -7.05
C VAL A 136 -4.98 4.67 -6.10
N ILE A 137 -6.18 5.17 -5.79
CA ILE A 137 -6.35 6.28 -4.85
C ILE A 137 -5.85 5.89 -3.47
N LEU A 138 -6.25 4.72 -2.94
CA LEU A 138 -5.77 4.25 -1.64
C LEU A 138 -4.25 4.12 -1.60
N ASN A 139 -3.65 3.59 -2.67
CA ASN A 139 -2.20 3.47 -2.77
C ASN A 139 -1.48 4.83 -2.85
N GLY A 140 -2.10 5.81 -3.54
CA GLY A 140 -1.61 7.19 -3.57
C GLY A 140 -1.72 7.89 -2.21
N THR A 141 -2.80 7.66 -1.47
CA THR A 141 -2.97 8.18 -0.11
C THR A 141 -1.93 7.60 0.84
N THR A 142 -1.67 6.28 0.78
CA THR A 142 -0.61 5.66 1.60
C THR A 142 0.78 6.13 1.20
N LEU A 143 1.04 6.38 -0.09
CA LEU A 143 2.29 6.98 -0.56
C LEU A 143 2.55 8.34 0.11
N VAL A 144 1.58 9.26 0.02
CA VAL A 144 1.69 10.59 0.63
C VAL A 144 1.85 10.48 2.15
N GLY A 145 1.08 9.61 2.79
CA GLY A 145 1.21 9.36 4.23
C GLY A 145 2.60 8.88 4.63
N ALA A 146 3.20 7.95 3.89
CA ALA A 146 4.54 7.44 4.17
C ALA A 146 5.61 8.53 4.03
N ILE A 147 5.50 9.38 3.00
CA ILE A 147 6.39 10.53 2.81
C ILE A 147 6.27 11.49 4.00
N LEU A 148 5.05 11.84 4.42
CA LEU A 148 4.82 12.71 5.58
C LEU A 148 5.44 12.14 6.87
N VAL A 149 5.26 10.83 7.12
CA VAL A 149 5.88 10.17 8.27
C VAL A 149 7.40 10.26 8.21
N LEU A 150 8.02 9.98 7.07
CA LEU A 150 9.48 10.08 6.93
C LEU A 150 9.98 11.51 7.09
N THR A 151 9.26 12.51 6.60
CA THR A 151 9.60 13.94 6.80
C THR A 151 9.55 14.32 8.28
N ILE A 152 8.55 13.83 9.03
CA ILE A 152 8.45 14.02 10.49
C ILE A 152 9.62 13.32 11.21
N LEU A 153 10.07 12.16 10.74
CA LEU A 153 11.23 11.48 11.31
C LEU A 153 12.54 12.22 10.99
N ALA A 154 12.68 12.71 9.77
CA ALA A 154 13.86 13.44 9.31
C ALA A 154 14.06 14.76 10.05
N SER A 155 12.98 15.47 10.40
CA SER A 155 13.06 16.73 11.16
C SER A 155 13.63 16.58 12.58
N LYS A 156 13.74 15.33 13.07
CA LYS A 156 14.33 15.02 14.39
C LYS A 156 15.81 14.63 14.32
N ILE A 157 16.40 14.57 13.13
CA ILE A 157 17.83 14.31 12.95
C ILE A 157 18.56 15.61 13.28
N LYS A 158 19.45 15.58 14.28
CA LYS A 158 20.34 16.72 14.58
C LYS A 158 21.37 16.86 13.44
N PRO A 159 21.68 18.08 12.99
CA PRO A 159 22.76 18.32 12.03
C PRO A 159 24.12 17.89 12.57
#